data_AF-A0A536HQT3-F1
#
_entry.id   AF-A0A536HQT3-F1
#
_cell.length_a   1.000
_cell.length_b   1.000
_cell.length_c   1.000
_cell.angle_alpha   90.00
_cell.angle_beta   90.00
_cell.angle_gamma   90.00
#
_symmetry.space_group_name_H-M   'P 1'
#
loop_
_entity.id
_entity.type
_entity.pdbx_description
1 polymer ?
#
loop_
_entity_poly.entity_id
_entity_poly.type
_entity_poly.pdbx_seq_one_letter_code
_entity_poly.pdbx_strand_id
1 'polypeptide(L)'
;KRAAVAARLQAEASGRAIGPEDLKSGARAQNAAGLERLARRVEPAVSFGDLVLPPETLEQLREILTRSRQRERVLDLWKMAGPASRRRGLTALFAGPSGTGKTMAAEVLSGELGLDLYTVDLATVVDKYVGETEKNLDRIFAEAERVNGVLLFDEADALFGKRSEVRDAHDRYANVEVAYLLQRMELFEGIAVLATNLRSNLDEAFARRLDAIVDFPEPDEEYRLRLWDKCLGANVPRKNDLDLPFMAKSFKLSGGGIRNIAVTAAYLAADADRPVGMNDLVLATQREYRKLGRMVVESEFGPYFDLSSRPES
;
A
#
# COMPACT_ATOMS: atom_id res chain seq x y z
N LYS A 1 -32.11 2.75 -10.72
CA LYS A 1 -32.61 3.93 -11.49
C LYS A 1 -31.60 5.09 -11.56
N ARG A 2 -30.88 5.47 -10.49
CA ARG A 2 -29.88 6.57 -10.53
C ARG A 2 -28.52 6.19 -11.16
N ALA A 3 -28.02 4.96 -10.97
CA ALA A 3 -26.77 4.49 -11.59
C ALA A 3 -26.81 4.50 -13.13
N ALA A 4 -27.96 4.12 -13.70
CA ALA A 4 -28.20 4.20 -15.14
C ALA A 4 -28.25 5.65 -15.66
N VAL A 5 -28.58 6.63 -14.80
CA VAL A 5 -28.59 8.06 -15.13
C VAL A 5 -27.17 8.63 -15.07
N ALA A 6 -26.36 8.25 -14.08
CA ALA A 6 -24.95 8.63 -14.00
C ALA A 6 -24.13 8.05 -15.17
N ALA A 7 -24.33 6.76 -15.49
CA ALA A 7 -23.74 6.12 -16.66
C ALA A 7 -24.17 6.80 -17.97
N ARG A 8 -25.43 7.25 -18.07
CA ARG A 8 -25.93 8.03 -19.22
C ARG A 8 -25.20 9.36 -19.37
N LEU A 9 -25.07 10.12 -18.28
CA LEU A 9 -24.43 11.43 -18.29
C LEU A 9 -22.95 11.34 -18.69
N GLN A 10 -22.23 10.32 -18.23
CA GLN A 10 -20.82 10.09 -18.58
C GLN A 10 -20.63 9.64 -20.05
N ALA A 11 -21.52 8.77 -20.55
CA ALA A 11 -21.50 8.32 -21.94
C ALA A 11 -21.90 9.44 -22.91
N GLU A 12 -22.88 10.28 -22.55
CA GLU A 12 -23.27 11.47 -23.30
C GLU A 12 -22.14 12.52 -23.33
N ALA A 13 -21.43 12.72 -22.22
CA ALA A 13 -20.28 13.64 -22.15
C ALA A 13 -19.09 13.19 -23.03
N SER A 14 -19.00 11.89 -23.37
CA SER A 14 -17.94 11.34 -24.21
C SER A 14 -18.40 10.85 -25.59
N GLY A 15 -19.66 11.15 -25.98
CA GLY A 15 -20.19 10.92 -27.33
C GLY A 15 -20.26 9.45 -27.76
N ARG A 16 -20.28 8.50 -26.82
CA ARG A 16 -20.24 7.06 -27.10
C ARG A 16 -21.45 6.32 -26.54
N ALA A 17 -21.79 5.18 -27.14
CA ALA A 17 -22.86 4.31 -26.64
C ALA A 17 -22.50 3.72 -25.28
N ILE A 18 -23.49 3.57 -24.38
CA ILE A 18 -23.31 3.06 -23.02
C ILE A 18 -22.84 1.59 -23.10
N GLY A 19 -21.62 1.35 -22.64
CA GLY A 19 -21.05 0.01 -22.52
C GLY A 19 -21.24 -0.61 -21.13
N PRO A 20 -20.92 -1.90 -20.97
CA PRO A 20 -20.90 -2.59 -19.68
C PRO A 20 -19.99 -1.91 -18.65
N GLU A 21 -18.86 -1.33 -19.10
CA GLU A 21 -17.92 -0.60 -18.26
C GLU A 21 -18.48 0.74 -17.76
N ASP A 22 -19.35 1.40 -18.52
CA ASP A 22 -20.02 2.64 -18.10
C ASP A 22 -21.10 2.38 -17.05
N LEU A 23 -21.80 1.25 -17.18
CA LEU A 23 -22.75 0.78 -16.18
C LEU A 23 -22.05 0.39 -14.88
N LYS A 24 -20.90 -0.29 -14.95
CA LYS A 24 -20.07 -0.58 -13.78
C LYS A 24 -19.56 0.71 -13.14
N SER A 25 -18.99 1.62 -13.93
CA SER A 25 -18.46 2.90 -13.44
C SER A 25 -19.56 3.76 -12.81
N GLY A 26 -20.73 3.89 -13.44
CA GLY A 26 -21.87 4.64 -12.90
C GLY A 26 -22.50 4.02 -11.66
N ALA A 27 -22.52 2.69 -11.53
CA ALA A 27 -22.95 2.01 -10.31
C ALA A 27 -21.92 2.19 -9.17
N ARG A 28 -20.61 2.10 -9.48
CA ARG A 28 -19.52 2.33 -8.52
C ARG A 28 -19.52 3.77 -8.01
N ALA A 29 -19.62 4.76 -8.90
CA ALA A 29 -19.65 6.18 -8.55
C ALA A 29 -20.83 6.54 -7.65
N GLN A 30 -22.01 5.93 -7.87
CA GLN A 30 -23.18 6.20 -7.04
C GLN A 30 -23.02 5.64 -5.61
N ASN A 31 -22.40 4.47 -5.46
CA ASN A 31 -22.24 3.82 -4.16
C ASN A 31 -21.04 4.41 -3.37
N ALA A 32 -20.04 4.98 -4.04
CA ALA A 32 -18.81 5.48 -3.41
C ALA A 32 -18.97 6.78 -2.60
N ALA A 33 -19.99 7.61 -2.87
CA ALA A 33 -20.12 8.97 -2.31
C ALA A 33 -20.18 9.03 -0.77
N GLY A 34 -20.68 7.98 -0.09
CA GLY A 34 -20.68 7.89 1.38
C GLY A 34 -19.29 7.56 1.95
N LEU A 35 -18.55 6.72 1.23
CA LEU A 35 -17.23 6.22 1.63
C LEU A 35 -16.11 7.22 1.31
N GLU A 36 -16.25 8.05 0.28
CA GLU A 36 -15.25 9.05 -0.15
C GLU A 36 -14.87 10.08 0.93
N ARG A 37 -15.73 10.30 1.94
CA ARG A 37 -15.40 11.19 3.08
C ARG A 37 -14.55 10.51 4.15
N LEU A 38 -14.55 9.19 4.20
CA LEU A 38 -13.91 8.38 5.25
C LEU A 38 -12.76 7.53 4.71
N ALA A 39 -12.73 7.28 3.40
CA ALA A 39 -11.70 6.53 2.70
C ALA A 39 -11.40 7.19 1.36
N ARG A 40 -10.15 7.15 0.95
CA ARG A 40 -9.74 7.55 -0.39
C ARG A 40 -9.91 6.38 -1.34
N ARG A 41 -10.65 6.59 -2.43
CA ARG A 41 -10.76 5.64 -3.54
C ARG A 41 -9.50 5.71 -4.39
N VAL A 42 -8.94 4.55 -4.71
CA VAL A 42 -7.79 4.36 -5.59
C VAL A 42 -8.21 3.36 -6.68
N GLU A 43 -8.19 3.84 -7.93
CA GLU A 43 -8.37 2.96 -9.09
C GLU A 43 -7.02 2.29 -9.38
N PRO A 44 -6.95 0.94 -9.38
CA PRO A 44 -5.68 0.24 -9.51
C PRO A 44 -5.00 0.53 -10.85
N ALA A 45 -3.77 1.04 -10.80
CA ALA A 45 -2.95 1.35 -11.96
C ALA A 45 -1.68 0.50 -12.05
N VAL A 46 -1.44 -0.37 -11.06
CA VAL A 46 -0.26 -1.23 -10.94
C VAL A 46 -0.64 -2.71 -10.95
N SER A 47 0.33 -3.54 -11.33
CA SER A 47 0.21 -5.00 -11.45
C SER A 47 1.32 -5.72 -10.68
N PHE A 48 1.28 -7.06 -10.63
CA PHE A 48 2.42 -7.83 -10.12
C PHE A 48 3.73 -7.57 -10.86
N GLY A 49 3.63 -7.17 -12.13
CA GLY A 49 4.77 -6.75 -12.94
C GLY A 49 5.47 -5.51 -12.38
N ASP A 50 4.81 -4.74 -11.51
CA ASP A 50 5.30 -3.50 -10.89
C ASP A 50 5.90 -3.74 -9.48
N LEU A 51 5.58 -4.86 -8.84
CA LEU A 51 6.19 -5.25 -7.57
C LEU A 51 7.59 -5.83 -7.76
N VAL A 52 8.49 -5.50 -6.84
CA VAL A 52 9.82 -6.13 -6.71
C VAL A 52 9.92 -6.60 -5.27
N LEU A 53 9.58 -7.88 -5.06
CA LEU A 53 9.48 -8.51 -3.76
C LEU A 53 10.10 -9.91 -3.80
N PRO A 54 10.50 -10.47 -2.64
CA PRO A 54 10.92 -11.86 -2.56
C PRO A 54 9.85 -12.84 -3.06
N PRO A 55 10.25 -13.99 -3.63
CA PRO A 55 9.32 -15.01 -4.12
C PRO A 55 8.29 -15.44 -3.09
N GLU A 56 8.69 -15.62 -1.82
CA GLU A 56 7.81 -16.01 -0.72
C GLU A 56 6.70 -14.97 -0.49
N THR A 57 7.05 -13.68 -0.42
CA THR A 57 6.07 -12.59 -0.28
C THR A 57 5.10 -12.56 -1.47
N LEU A 58 5.60 -12.78 -2.69
CA LEU A 58 4.75 -12.85 -3.90
C LEU A 58 3.82 -14.06 -3.89
N GLU A 59 4.28 -15.20 -3.38
CA GLU A 59 3.48 -16.41 -3.24
C GLU A 59 2.34 -16.20 -2.23
N GLN A 60 2.63 -15.61 -1.07
CA GLN A 60 1.61 -15.24 -0.07
C GLN A 60 0.54 -14.31 -0.65
N LEU A 61 0.93 -13.32 -1.46
CA LEU A 61 -0.03 -12.45 -2.16
C LEU A 61 -0.90 -13.24 -3.16
N ARG A 62 -0.32 -14.19 -3.89
CA ARG A 62 -1.06 -15.07 -4.81
C ARG A 62 -2.00 -16.04 -4.07
N GLU A 63 -1.63 -16.48 -2.88
CA GLU A 63 -2.51 -17.29 -2.03
C GLU A 63 -3.74 -16.50 -1.61
N ILE A 64 -3.59 -15.21 -1.26
CA ILE A 64 -4.72 -14.33 -0.96
C ILE A 64 -5.69 -14.24 -2.17
N LEU A 65 -5.16 -14.04 -3.38
CA LEU A 65 -5.97 -14.03 -4.61
C LEU A 65 -6.65 -15.36 -4.86
N THR A 66 -5.94 -16.46 -4.64
CA THR A 66 -6.47 -17.81 -4.83
C THR A 66 -7.62 -18.06 -3.85
N ARG A 67 -7.45 -17.72 -2.58
CA ARG A 67 -8.50 -17.83 -1.56
C ARG A 67 -9.72 -16.99 -1.92
N SER A 68 -9.52 -15.75 -2.37
CA SER A 68 -10.61 -14.88 -2.81
C SER A 68 -11.38 -15.47 -4.00
N ARG A 69 -10.68 -15.86 -5.07
CA ARG A 69 -11.28 -16.40 -6.30
C ARG A 69 -11.96 -17.76 -6.10
N GLN A 70 -11.40 -18.62 -5.25
CA GLN A 70 -11.89 -19.98 -5.03
C GLN A 70 -12.87 -20.10 -3.86
N ARG A 71 -13.19 -18.99 -3.19
CA ARG A 71 -14.03 -18.94 -1.98
C ARG A 71 -15.35 -19.70 -2.14
N GLU A 72 -16.12 -19.37 -3.16
CA GLU A 72 -17.43 -19.99 -3.41
C GLU A 72 -17.29 -21.50 -3.65
N ARG A 73 -16.28 -21.91 -4.43
CA ARG A 73 -16.04 -23.32 -4.71
C ARG A 73 -15.69 -24.10 -3.44
N VAL A 74 -14.79 -23.57 -2.61
CA VAL A 74 -14.29 -24.28 -1.42
C VAL A 74 -15.32 -24.25 -0.28
N LEU A 75 -15.90 -23.10 0.02
CA LEU A 75 -16.82 -22.95 1.15
C LEU A 75 -18.23 -23.43 0.81
N ASP A 76 -18.76 -23.07 -0.36
CA ASP A 76 -20.16 -23.32 -0.72
C ASP A 76 -20.32 -24.63 -1.51
N LEU A 77 -19.48 -24.94 -2.51
CA LEU A 77 -19.62 -26.16 -3.30
C LEU A 77 -19.04 -27.38 -2.61
N TRP A 78 -17.81 -27.28 -2.09
CA TRP A 78 -17.15 -28.39 -1.38
C TRP A 78 -17.57 -28.50 0.08
N LYS A 79 -18.38 -27.56 0.58
CA LYS A 79 -18.91 -27.55 1.95
C LYS A 79 -17.81 -27.63 3.02
N MET A 80 -16.65 -27.04 2.74
CA MET A 80 -15.54 -26.98 3.71
C MET A 80 -15.69 -25.87 4.74
N ALA A 81 -16.75 -25.06 4.65
CA ALA A 81 -17.12 -24.14 5.72
C ALA A 81 -17.57 -24.95 6.95
N GLY A 82 -16.75 -24.94 8.01
CA GLY A 82 -17.14 -25.55 9.28
C GLY A 82 -18.32 -24.80 9.94
N PRO A 83 -18.92 -25.36 11.02
CA PRO A 83 -20.01 -24.70 11.76
C PRO A 83 -19.68 -23.30 12.30
N ALA A 84 -18.38 -23.01 12.47
CA ALA A 84 -17.84 -21.71 12.89
C ALA A 84 -17.46 -20.77 11.70
N SER A 85 -17.41 -21.28 10.46
CA SER A 85 -17.01 -20.53 9.25
C SER A 85 -18.17 -19.78 8.61
N ARG A 86 -18.90 -18.96 9.39
CA ARG A 86 -19.76 -17.92 8.79
C ARG A 86 -18.96 -16.77 8.19
N ARG A 87 -17.65 -16.70 8.47
CA ARG A 87 -16.75 -15.69 7.93
C ARG A 87 -16.52 -15.97 6.45
N ARG A 88 -17.08 -15.10 5.62
CA ARG A 88 -16.89 -15.09 4.16
C ARG A 88 -15.78 -14.13 3.75
N GLY A 89 -15.45 -13.16 4.58
CA GLY A 89 -14.38 -12.21 4.31
C GLY A 89 -12.99 -12.84 4.27
N LEU A 90 -12.06 -12.09 3.71
CA LEU A 90 -10.63 -12.36 3.82
C LEU A 90 -9.98 -11.20 4.56
N THR A 91 -9.33 -11.53 5.66
CA THR A 91 -8.59 -10.58 6.49
C THR A 91 -7.10 -10.84 6.34
N ALA A 92 -6.34 -9.83 5.92
CA ALA A 92 -4.91 -9.93 5.75
C ALA A 92 -4.17 -8.83 6.51
N LEU A 93 -2.95 -9.13 6.93
CA LEU A 93 -2.03 -8.15 7.51
C LEU A 93 -0.77 -8.08 6.66
N PHE A 94 -0.41 -6.86 6.26
CA PHE A 94 0.83 -6.52 5.59
C PHE A 94 1.74 -5.82 6.58
N ALA A 95 2.87 -6.45 6.90
CA ALA A 95 3.78 -5.94 7.92
C ALA A 95 5.19 -5.77 7.37
N GLY A 96 5.82 -4.65 7.66
CA GLY A 96 7.19 -4.40 7.25
C GLY A 96 7.54 -2.92 7.25
N PRO A 97 8.82 -2.53 7.07
CA PRO A 97 9.24 -1.14 7.13
C PRO A 97 8.51 -0.20 6.16
N SER A 98 8.58 1.10 6.41
CA SER A 98 7.97 2.08 5.51
C SER A 98 8.64 2.07 4.13
N GLY A 99 7.82 2.16 3.08
CA GLY A 99 8.29 2.17 1.69
C GLY A 99 8.69 0.80 1.11
N THR A 100 8.32 -0.32 1.74
CA THR A 100 8.54 -1.68 1.18
C THR A 100 7.44 -2.18 0.24
N GLY A 101 6.44 -1.35 -0.06
CA GLY A 101 5.42 -1.65 -1.07
C GLY A 101 4.11 -2.25 -0.55
N LYS A 102 3.81 -2.16 0.76
CA LYS A 102 2.55 -2.66 1.37
C LYS A 102 1.29 -2.11 0.68
N THR A 103 1.17 -0.78 0.59
CA THR A 103 0.03 -0.09 -0.05
C THR A 103 -0.06 -0.45 -1.54
N MET A 104 1.07 -0.49 -2.24
CA MET A 104 1.14 -0.91 -3.65
C MET A 104 0.70 -2.37 -3.84
N ALA A 105 1.06 -3.27 -2.93
CA ALA A 105 0.64 -4.66 -3.00
C ALA A 105 -0.88 -4.81 -2.81
N ALA A 106 -1.50 -4.01 -1.93
CA ALA A 106 -2.95 -3.99 -1.78
C ALA A 106 -3.65 -3.48 -3.05
N GLU A 107 -3.06 -2.47 -3.71
CA GLU A 107 -3.52 -1.99 -5.01
C GLU A 107 -3.44 -3.08 -6.09
N VAL A 108 -2.31 -3.80 -6.17
CA VAL A 108 -2.16 -4.94 -7.09
C VAL A 108 -3.20 -6.02 -6.82
N LEU A 109 -3.45 -6.38 -5.56
CA LEU A 109 -4.49 -7.35 -5.22
C LEU A 109 -5.87 -6.90 -5.70
N SER A 110 -6.22 -5.63 -5.49
CA SER A 110 -7.51 -5.10 -5.92
C SER A 110 -7.66 -5.10 -7.44
N GLY A 111 -6.62 -4.70 -8.18
CA GLY A 111 -6.59 -4.70 -9.64
C GLY A 111 -6.75 -6.11 -10.22
N GLU A 112 -6.05 -7.09 -9.66
CA GLU A 112 -6.14 -8.51 -10.05
C GLU A 112 -7.53 -9.13 -9.79
N LEU A 113 -8.30 -8.55 -8.89
CA LEU A 113 -9.69 -8.95 -8.61
C LEU A 113 -10.71 -8.11 -9.36
N GLY A 114 -10.28 -7.08 -10.10
CA GLY A 114 -11.17 -6.14 -10.80
C GLY A 114 -12.00 -5.26 -9.85
N LEU A 115 -11.52 -5.07 -8.62
CA LEU A 115 -12.16 -4.29 -7.56
C LEU A 115 -11.43 -2.96 -7.37
N ASP A 116 -12.14 -1.95 -6.89
CA ASP A 116 -11.52 -0.69 -6.47
C ASP A 116 -10.85 -0.86 -5.10
N LEU A 117 -9.77 -0.12 -4.85
CA LEU A 117 -9.13 -0.03 -3.54
C LEU A 117 -9.68 1.17 -2.78
N TYR A 118 -10.02 0.97 -1.51
CA TYR A 118 -10.41 2.02 -0.58
C TYR A 118 -9.41 2.08 0.56
N THR A 119 -8.62 3.15 0.59
CA THR A 119 -7.59 3.36 1.62
C THR A 119 -8.14 4.22 2.75
N VAL A 120 -8.13 3.67 3.96
CA VAL A 120 -8.50 4.32 5.21
C VAL A 120 -7.22 4.55 5.99
N ASP A 121 -6.93 5.81 6.28
CA ASP A 121 -5.85 6.19 7.20
C ASP A 121 -6.39 6.09 8.64
N LEU A 122 -5.89 5.10 9.39
CA LEU A 122 -6.32 4.86 10.76
C LEU A 122 -5.88 5.96 11.73
N ALA A 123 -4.73 6.60 11.51
CA ALA A 123 -4.29 7.71 12.35
C ALA A 123 -5.30 8.86 12.28
N THR A 124 -5.78 9.19 11.08
CA THR A 124 -6.81 10.21 10.88
C THR A 124 -8.16 9.85 11.53
N VAL A 125 -8.53 8.57 11.56
CA VAL A 125 -9.79 8.10 12.17
C VAL A 125 -9.75 8.18 13.69
N VAL A 126 -8.59 7.91 14.30
CA VAL A 126 -8.39 7.92 15.76
C VAL A 126 -8.22 9.35 16.29
N ASP A 127 -7.40 10.17 15.63
CA ASP A 127 -7.03 11.50 16.15
C ASP A 127 -8.17 12.51 16.12
N LYS A 128 -9.06 12.45 15.12
CA LYS A 128 -10.06 13.50 14.94
C LYS A 128 -11.19 13.43 15.98
N TYR A 129 -11.47 12.28 16.59
CA TYR A 129 -12.67 12.11 17.44
C TYR A 129 -12.53 10.98 18.48
N VAL A 130 -11.80 11.22 19.58
CA VAL A 130 -11.78 10.33 20.76
C VAL A 130 -13.22 10.09 21.25
N GLY A 131 -13.71 8.86 21.12
CA GLY A 131 -15.08 8.44 21.50
C GLY A 131 -16.08 8.22 20.34
N GLU A 132 -15.71 8.52 19.09
CA GLU A 132 -16.52 8.19 17.89
C GLU A 132 -15.85 7.18 16.95
N THR A 133 -14.64 6.68 17.28
CA THR A 133 -13.86 5.73 16.48
C THR A 133 -14.68 4.52 16.04
N GLU A 134 -15.41 3.87 16.96
CA GLU A 134 -16.24 2.70 16.67
C GLU A 134 -17.35 3.01 15.65
N LYS A 135 -18.05 4.14 15.81
CA LYS A 135 -19.11 4.56 14.89
C LYS A 135 -18.57 4.86 13.49
N ASN A 136 -17.38 5.42 13.41
CA ASN A 136 -16.73 5.70 12.13
C ASN A 136 -16.26 4.43 11.44
N LEU A 137 -15.68 3.49 12.19
CA LEU A 137 -15.35 2.16 11.67
C LEU A 137 -16.62 1.43 11.19
N ASP A 138 -17.71 1.46 11.96
CA ASP A 138 -19.00 0.87 11.56
C ASP A 138 -19.51 1.46 10.23
N ARG A 139 -19.44 2.80 10.09
CA ARG A 139 -19.81 3.48 8.85
C ARG A 139 -18.91 3.07 7.68
N ILE A 140 -17.60 2.99 7.88
CA ILE A 140 -16.64 2.58 6.84
C ILE A 140 -17.00 1.18 6.33
N PHE A 141 -17.16 0.20 7.21
CA PHE A 141 -17.51 -1.16 6.81
C PHE A 141 -18.90 -1.25 6.16
N ALA A 142 -19.90 -0.56 6.72
CA ALA A 142 -21.26 -0.56 6.17
C ALA A 142 -21.35 0.07 4.77
N GLU A 143 -20.58 1.14 4.52
CA GLU A 143 -20.49 1.72 3.18
C GLU A 143 -19.67 0.82 2.23
N ALA A 144 -18.57 0.23 2.71
CA ALA A 144 -17.73 -0.67 1.90
C ALA A 144 -18.49 -1.92 1.41
N GLU A 145 -19.39 -2.47 2.23
CA GLU A 145 -20.28 -3.57 1.83
C GLU A 145 -21.13 -3.24 0.61
N ARG A 146 -21.47 -1.96 0.39
CA ARG A 146 -22.29 -1.51 -0.76
C ARG A 146 -21.50 -1.32 -2.04
N VAL A 147 -20.21 -1.01 -1.93
CA VAL A 147 -19.37 -0.67 -3.08
C VAL A 147 -18.61 -1.89 -3.61
N ASN A 148 -18.49 -2.95 -2.81
CA ASN A 148 -17.79 -4.20 -3.16
C ASN A 148 -16.35 -3.91 -3.63
N GLY A 149 -15.52 -3.46 -2.70
CA GLY A 149 -14.10 -3.13 -2.92
C GLY A 149 -13.16 -3.79 -1.94
N VAL A 150 -11.86 -3.60 -2.15
CA VAL A 150 -10.82 -3.98 -1.17
C VAL A 150 -10.65 -2.81 -0.20
N LEU A 151 -10.74 -3.07 1.11
CA LEU A 151 -10.42 -2.10 2.15
C LEU A 151 -8.96 -2.25 2.57
N LEU A 152 -8.20 -1.17 2.50
CA LEU A 152 -6.87 -1.07 3.11
C LEU A 152 -6.93 -0.10 4.27
N PHE A 153 -6.61 -0.59 5.45
CA PHE A 153 -6.39 0.20 6.65
C PHE A 153 -4.89 0.44 6.79
N ASP A 154 -4.43 1.62 6.41
CA ASP A 154 -3.01 2.01 6.48
C ASP A 154 -2.68 2.63 7.84
N GLU A 155 -1.39 2.67 8.17
CA GLU A 155 -0.86 3.20 9.45
C GLU A 155 -1.51 2.55 10.68
N ALA A 156 -1.76 1.24 10.62
CA ALA A 156 -2.39 0.53 11.73
C ALA A 156 -1.54 0.55 13.01
N ASP A 157 -0.25 0.88 12.92
CA ASP A 157 0.60 1.19 14.07
C ASP A 157 0.09 2.33 14.96
N ALA A 158 -0.76 3.23 14.46
CA ALA A 158 -1.45 4.22 15.30
C ALA A 158 -2.37 3.54 16.33
N LEU A 159 -3.00 2.42 15.95
CA LEU A 159 -3.82 1.60 16.85
C LEU A 159 -2.99 0.57 17.64
N PHE A 160 -1.91 0.05 17.05
CA PHE A 160 -1.02 -0.94 17.68
C PHE A 160 0.15 -0.33 18.47
N GLY A 161 0.14 0.99 18.68
CA GLY A 161 1.23 1.77 19.28
C GLY A 161 1.70 1.21 20.62
N LYS A 162 3.01 1.35 20.90
CA LYS A 162 3.79 0.65 21.94
C LYS A 162 2.99 0.39 23.22
N ARG A 163 2.92 -0.89 23.58
CA ARG A 163 2.61 -1.44 24.91
C ARG A 163 3.64 -0.97 25.95
N SER A 164 3.87 0.34 26.10
CA SER A 164 4.73 0.85 27.16
C SER A 164 4.07 0.49 28.48
N GLU A 165 4.73 -0.42 29.18
CA GLU A 165 4.48 -0.84 30.56
C GLU A 165 3.58 0.12 31.33
N VAL A 166 2.35 -0.35 31.56
CA VAL A 166 1.42 0.01 32.64
C VAL A 166 1.76 1.34 33.31
N ARG A 167 1.06 2.42 32.94
CA ARG A 167 0.88 3.55 33.87
C ARG A 167 -0.36 4.41 33.71
N ASP A 168 -1.12 4.35 32.60
CA ASP A 168 -2.28 5.24 32.45
C ASP A 168 -3.55 4.56 31.92
N ALA A 169 -4.69 5.14 32.33
CA ALA A 169 -6.04 4.70 31.96
C ALA A 169 -6.31 4.71 30.43
N HIS A 170 -5.44 5.35 29.65
CA HIS A 170 -5.51 5.39 28.18
C HIS A 170 -5.17 4.04 27.50
N ASP A 171 -4.33 3.18 28.09
CA ASP A 171 -3.93 1.89 27.49
C ASP A 171 -5.06 0.86 27.41
N ARG A 172 -6.11 0.97 28.25
CA ARG A 172 -7.26 0.06 28.17
C ARG A 172 -8.16 0.35 26.97
N TYR A 173 -8.22 1.60 26.51
CA TYR A 173 -9.08 2.00 25.39
C TYR A 173 -8.52 1.54 24.04
N ALA A 174 -7.20 1.58 23.85
CA ALA A 174 -6.55 1.10 22.62
C ALA A 174 -6.84 -0.40 22.35
N ASN A 175 -6.86 -1.24 23.39
CA ASN A 175 -7.18 -2.67 23.23
C ASN A 175 -8.63 -2.91 22.78
N VAL A 176 -9.57 -2.06 23.20
CA VAL A 176 -10.99 -2.18 22.83
C VAL A 176 -11.18 -1.79 21.36
N GLU A 177 -10.59 -0.68 20.92
CA GLU A 177 -10.69 -0.21 19.54
C GLU A 177 -10.07 -1.18 18.54
N VAL A 178 -8.90 -1.74 18.85
CA VAL A 178 -8.24 -2.76 18.01
C VAL A 178 -9.08 -4.04 17.97
N ALA A 179 -9.59 -4.51 19.13
CA ALA A 179 -10.42 -5.71 19.19
C ALA A 179 -11.71 -5.55 18.38
N TYR A 180 -12.29 -4.35 18.42
CA TYR A 180 -13.46 -3.96 17.66
C TYR A 180 -13.18 -3.89 16.16
N LEU A 181 -12.08 -3.24 15.74
CA LEU A 181 -11.65 -3.21 14.33
C LEU A 181 -11.51 -4.63 13.78
N LEU A 182 -10.80 -5.50 14.50
CA LEU A 182 -10.68 -6.90 14.10
C LEU A 182 -12.05 -7.59 14.02
N GLN A 183 -12.93 -7.38 14.99
CA GLN A 183 -14.27 -7.98 14.96
C GLN A 183 -15.05 -7.54 13.72
N ARG A 184 -14.96 -6.25 13.36
CA ARG A 184 -15.61 -5.73 12.15
C ARG A 184 -14.98 -6.30 10.87
N MET A 185 -13.65 -6.41 10.82
CA MET A 185 -12.95 -7.06 9.70
C MET A 185 -13.38 -8.52 9.51
N GLU A 186 -13.58 -9.27 10.60
CA GLU A 186 -14.01 -10.66 10.55
C GLU A 186 -15.45 -10.85 10.07
N LEU A 187 -16.30 -9.85 10.31
CA LEU A 187 -17.70 -9.82 9.86
C LEU A 187 -17.84 -9.31 8.43
N PHE A 188 -16.88 -8.52 7.95
CA PHE A 188 -16.88 -7.97 6.61
C PHE A 188 -16.78 -9.10 5.58
N GLU A 189 -17.71 -9.16 4.62
CA GLU A 189 -17.71 -10.23 3.60
C GLU A 189 -16.74 -9.98 2.44
N GLY A 190 -16.08 -8.82 2.41
CA GLY A 190 -15.08 -8.45 1.39
C GLY A 190 -13.64 -8.79 1.79
N ILE A 191 -12.70 -8.06 1.21
CA ILE A 191 -11.27 -8.19 1.55
C ILE A 191 -10.87 -6.97 2.37
N ALA A 192 -10.37 -7.21 3.58
CA ALA A 192 -9.82 -6.17 4.45
C ALA A 192 -8.34 -6.45 4.72
N VAL A 193 -7.49 -5.48 4.42
CA VAL A 193 -6.04 -5.52 4.60
C VAL A 193 -5.65 -4.48 5.64
N LEU A 194 -4.88 -4.89 6.65
CA LEU A 194 -4.19 -3.98 7.58
C LEU A 194 -2.76 -3.80 7.11
N ALA A 195 -2.26 -2.56 7.03
CA ALA A 195 -0.84 -2.29 6.82
C ALA A 195 -0.21 -1.68 8.08
N THR A 196 0.92 -2.20 8.51
CA THR A 196 1.65 -1.70 9.67
C THR A 196 3.17 -1.74 9.46
N ASN A 197 3.86 -0.82 10.11
CA ASN A 197 5.32 -0.82 10.19
C ASN A 197 5.87 -1.64 11.38
N LEU A 198 5.02 -2.04 12.33
CA LEU A 198 5.42 -2.61 13.62
C LEU A 198 5.07 -4.10 13.75
N ARG A 199 5.75 -4.96 12.99
CA ARG A 199 5.53 -6.43 13.02
C ARG A 199 5.65 -7.03 14.42
N SER A 200 6.61 -6.56 15.22
CA SER A 200 6.89 -7.04 16.57
C SER A 200 5.80 -6.74 17.59
N ASN A 201 4.90 -5.80 17.32
CA ASN A 201 3.87 -5.37 18.27
C ASN A 201 2.59 -6.21 18.21
N LEU A 202 2.49 -7.09 17.22
CA LEU A 202 1.36 -8.00 17.04
C LEU A 202 1.55 -9.22 17.93
N ASP A 203 0.59 -9.47 18.83
CA ASP A 203 0.58 -10.71 19.58
C ASP A 203 -0.03 -11.88 18.80
N GLU A 204 0.15 -13.07 19.37
CA GLU A 204 -0.35 -14.32 18.83
C GLU A 204 -1.89 -14.39 18.76
N ALA A 205 -2.60 -13.69 19.65
CA ALA A 205 -4.05 -13.68 19.65
C ALA A 205 -4.61 -12.87 18.46
N PHE A 206 -3.97 -11.75 18.10
CA PHE A 206 -4.26 -11.00 16.88
C PHE A 206 -3.95 -11.84 15.64
N ALA A 207 -2.78 -12.48 15.61
CA ALA A 207 -2.34 -13.28 14.47
C ALA A 207 -3.32 -14.42 14.13
N ARG A 208 -3.89 -15.10 15.14
CA ARG A 208 -4.86 -16.19 14.95
C ARG A 208 -6.20 -15.77 14.35
N ARG A 209 -6.52 -14.46 14.39
CA ARG A 209 -7.78 -13.90 13.85
C ARG A 209 -7.67 -13.51 12.38
N LEU A 210 -6.46 -13.46 11.84
CA LEU A 210 -6.16 -13.08 10.46
C LEU A 210 -6.05 -14.31 9.57
N ASP A 211 -6.56 -14.24 8.35
CA ASP A 211 -6.50 -15.35 7.38
C ASP A 211 -5.13 -15.46 6.71
N ALA A 212 -4.42 -14.34 6.60
CA ALA A 212 -3.11 -14.24 5.99
C ALA A 212 -2.26 -13.16 6.67
N ILE A 213 -0.96 -13.43 6.79
CA ILE A 213 0.03 -12.45 7.23
C ILE A 213 1.16 -12.46 6.21
N VAL A 214 1.44 -11.29 5.64
CA VAL A 214 2.43 -11.10 4.58
C VAL A 214 3.51 -10.17 5.11
N ASP A 215 4.73 -10.69 5.16
CA ASP A 215 5.91 -9.96 5.61
C ASP A 215 6.61 -9.30 4.41
N PHE A 216 6.84 -7.99 4.53
CA PHE A 216 7.49 -7.12 3.54
C PHE A 216 8.86 -6.69 4.05
N PRO A 217 9.92 -7.49 3.84
CA PRO A 217 11.25 -7.17 4.32
C PRO A 217 11.86 -5.97 3.59
N GLU A 218 12.94 -5.41 4.15
CA GLU A 218 13.78 -4.49 3.38
C GLU A 218 14.40 -5.21 2.18
N PRO A 219 14.48 -4.58 1.01
CA PRO A 219 15.07 -5.20 -0.17
C PRO A 219 16.57 -5.42 0.05
N ASP A 220 17.08 -6.59 -0.31
CA ASP A 220 18.51 -6.86 -0.38
C ASP A 220 19.17 -6.15 -1.59
N GLU A 221 20.48 -6.34 -1.77
CA GLU A 221 21.22 -5.71 -2.87
C GLU A 221 20.67 -6.07 -4.26
N GLU A 222 20.26 -7.32 -4.48
CA GLU A 222 19.71 -7.77 -5.76
C GLU A 222 18.35 -7.09 -6.03
N TYR A 223 17.46 -7.07 -5.04
CA TYR A 223 16.17 -6.40 -5.18
C TYR A 223 16.33 -4.89 -5.30
N ARG A 224 17.28 -4.26 -4.59
CA ARG A 224 17.58 -2.82 -4.75
C ARG A 224 18.06 -2.50 -6.16
N LEU A 225 18.90 -3.33 -6.76
CA LEU A 225 19.33 -3.15 -8.16
C LEU A 225 18.12 -3.20 -9.12
N ARG A 226 17.24 -4.18 -8.95
CA ARG A 226 16.01 -4.29 -9.75
C ARG A 226 15.08 -3.10 -9.52
N LEU A 227 14.96 -2.61 -8.29
CA LEU A 227 14.17 -1.42 -7.95
C LEU A 227 14.74 -0.16 -8.62
N TRP A 228 16.07 0.02 -8.62
CA TRP A 228 16.73 1.13 -9.31
C TRP A 228 16.43 1.14 -10.80
N ASP A 229 16.64 0.01 -11.46
CA ASP A 229 16.40 -0.10 -12.90
C ASP A 229 14.93 0.17 -13.24
N LYS A 230 14.01 -0.39 -12.44
CA LYS A 230 12.57 -0.21 -12.61
C LYS A 230 12.07 1.20 -12.36
N CYS A 231 12.59 1.89 -11.34
CA CYS A 231 12.20 3.26 -11.03
C CYS A 231 12.67 4.26 -12.11
N LEU A 232 13.81 3.99 -12.75
CA LEU A 232 14.26 4.76 -13.91
C LEU A 232 13.49 4.35 -15.18
N GLY A 233 13.12 3.08 -15.30
CA GLY A 233 12.30 2.58 -16.39
C GLY A 233 12.93 2.78 -17.78
N ALA A 234 12.14 2.53 -18.82
CA ALA A 234 12.57 2.69 -20.21
C ALA A 234 12.35 4.12 -20.76
N ASN A 235 11.46 4.90 -20.15
CA ASN A 235 11.05 6.20 -20.67
C ASN A 235 11.95 7.36 -20.20
N VAL A 236 12.69 7.19 -19.10
CA VAL A 236 13.58 8.25 -18.59
C VAL A 236 14.87 8.22 -19.41
N PRO A 237 15.24 9.33 -20.10
CA PRO A 237 16.53 9.42 -20.75
C PRO A 237 17.63 9.31 -19.70
N ARG A 238 18.48 8.29 -19.82
CA ARG A 238 19.58 8.02 -18.87
C ARG A 238 20.87 7.71 -19.61
N LYS A 239 21.99 8.06 -19.02
CA LYS A 239 23.31 7.69 -19.55
C LYS A 239 23.54 6.18 -19.39
N ASN A 240 24.37 5.60 -20.26
CA ASN A 240 24.68 4.17 -20.24
C ASN A 240 25.69 3.79 -19.13
N ASP A 241 26.36 4.77 -18.54
CA ASP A 241 27.41 4.61 -17.52
C ASP A 241 26.88 4.75 -16.09
N LEU A 242 25.57 4.61 -15.88
CA LEU A 242 25.00 4.61 -14.53
C LEU A 242 25.43 3.36 -13.75
N ASP A 243 26.14 3.58 -12.64
CA ASP A 243 26.58 2.53 -11.74
C ASP A 243 25.49 2.16 -10.73
N LEU A 244 24.39 1.59 -11.24
CA LEU A 244 23.30 1.09 -10.40
C LEU A 244 23.73 -0.03 -9.43
N PRO A 245 24.67 -0.93 -9.78
CA PRO A 245 25.21 -1.89 -8.82
C PRO A 245 25.84 -1.20 -7.60
N PHE A 246 26.63 -0.15 -7.79
CA PHE A 246 27.11 0.66 -6.67
C PHE A 246 25.97 1.24 -5.84
N MET A 247 24.97 1.86 -6.48
CA MET A 247 23.82 2.44 -5.78
C MET A 247 23.07 1.40 -4.94
N ALA A 248 22.88 0.20 -5.49
CA ALA A 248 22.20 -0.91 -4.82
C ALA A 248 23.02 -1.46 -3.64
N LYS A 249 24.33 -1.55 -3.77
CA LYS A 249 25.22 -2.05 -2.71
C LYS A 249 25.38 -1.06 -1.57
N SER A 250 25.67 0.20 -1.90
CA SER A 250 26.07 1.22 -0.93
C SER A 250 24.90 1.78 -0.12
N PHE A 251 23.73 1.96 -0.73
CA PHE A 251 22.61 2.63 -0.09
C PHE A 251 21.51 1.64 0.32
N LYS A 252 21.43 1.35 1.63
CA LYS A 252 20.37 0.51 2.23
C LYS A 252 19.08 1.32 2.37
N LEU A 253 18.33 1.36 1.28
CA LEU A 253 17.09 2.12 1.12
C LEU A 253 15.92 1.20 0.80
N SER A 254 14.73 1.57 1.27
CA SER A 254 13.48 0.92 0.87
C SER A 254 13.11 1.30 -0.57
N GLY A 255 12.18 0.55 -1.18
CA GLY A 255 11.70 0.86 -2.53
C GLY A 255 11.13 2.27 -2.68
N GLY A 256 10.43 2.77 -1.65
CA GLY A 256 9.96 4.15 -1.59
C GLY A 256 11.10 5.17 -1.60
N GLY A 257 12.18 4.92 -0.84
CA GLY A 257 13.37 5.77 -0.84
C GLY A 257 14.07 5.79 -2.20
N ILE A 258 14.25 4.61 -2.82
CA ILE A 258 14.83 4.49 -4.17
C ILE A 258 13.99 5.26 -5.18
N ARG A 259 12.66 5.13 -5.14
CA ARG A 259 11.75 5.87 -6.03
C ARG A 259 11.88 7.38 -5.85
N ASN A 260 11.92 7.87 -4.60
CA ASN A 260 12.08 9.30 -4.32
C ASN A 260 13.37 9.86 -4.93
N ILE A 261 14.47 9.12 -4.81
CA ILE A 261 15.76 9.52 -5.36
C ILE A 261 15.72 9.50 -6.89
N ALA A 262 15.21 8.42 -7.50
CA ALA A 262 15.11 8.31 -8.95
C ALA A 262 14.27 9.46 -9.55
N VAL A 263 13.14 9.80 -8.92
CA VAL A 263 12.29 10.93 -9.33
C VAL A 263 13.02 12.27 -9.17
N THR A 264 13.71 12.48 -8.04
CA THR A 264 14.48 13.71 -7.80
C THR A 264 15.62 13.86 -8.80
N ALA A 265 16.33 12.78 -9.12
CA ALA A 265 17.38 12.77 -10.12
C ALA A 265 16.83 13.08 -11.53
N ALA A 266 15.64 12.55 -11.86
CA ALA A 266 14.96 12.87 -13.11
C ALA A 266 14.59 14.36 -13.21
N TYR A 267 14.10 14.98 -12.13
CA TYR A 267 13.83 16.43 -12.11
C TYR A 267 15.11 17.24 -12.29
N LEU A 268 16.20 16.89 -11.61
CA LEU A 268 17.50 17.56 -11.76
C LEU A 268 18.04 17.49 -13.19
N ALA A 269 17.92 16.33 -13.83
CA ALA A 269 18.36 16.13 -15.19
C ALA A 269 17.48 16.88 -16.21
N ALA A 270 16.17 16.87 -16.00
CA ALA A 270 15.20 17.56 -16.84
C ALA A 270 15.35 19.10 -16.78
N ASP A 271 15.58 19.66 -15.59
CA ASP A 271 15.84 21.10 -15.41
C ASP A 271 17.10 21.55 -16.17
N ALA A 272 18.10 20.67 -16.26
CA ALA A 272 19.34 20.89 -17.00
C ALA A 272 19.28 20.44 -18.47
N ASP A 273 18.10 20.10 -19.00
CA ASP A 273 17.85 19.60 -20.37
C ASP A 273 18.84 18.52 -20.84
N ARG A 274 19.09 17.52 -19.98
CA ARG A 274 20.04 16.44 -20.26
C ARG A 274 19.56 15.09 -19.71
N PRO A 275 20.11 13.96 -20.19
CA PRO A 275 19.83 12.65 -19.61
C PRO A 275 20.29 12.54 -18.15
N VAL A 276 19.60 11.70 -17.37
CA VAL A 276 19.96 11.34 -16.00
C VAL A 276 21.35 10.72 -15.99
N GLY A 277 22.26 11.32 -15.22
CA GLY A 277 23.61 10.85 -15.01
C GLY A 277 23.87 10.48 -13.54
N MET A 278 25.06 9.93 -13.30
CA MET A 278 25.45 9.48 -11.96
C MET A 278 25.46 10.63 -10.94
N ASN A 279 25.84 11.84 -11.36
CA ASN A 279 25.81 13.03 -10.51
C ASN A 279 24.40 13.35 -9.97
N ASP A 280 23.36 13.16 -10.79
CA ASP A 280 21.98 13.43 -10.37
C ASP A 280 21.52 12.42 -9.32
N LEU A 281 21.87 11.14 -9.51
CA LEU A 281 21.56 10.07 -8.55
C LEU A 281 22.26 10.30 -7.21
N VAL A 282 23.53 10.66 -7.25
CA VAL A 282 24.34 10.93 -6.04
C VAL A 282 23.81 12.15 -5.28
N LEU A 283 23.55 13.26 -5.98
CA LEU A 283 23.00 14.47 -5.37
C LEU A 283 21.59 14.24 -4.81
N ALA A 284 20.73 13.54 -5.55
CA ALA A 284 19.40 13.18 -5.07
C ALA A 284 19.45 12.24 -3.86
N THR A 285 20.41 11.31 -3.82
CA THR A 285 20.64 10.42 -2.65
C THR A 285 21.05 11.23 -1.43
N GLN A 286 21.95 12.20 -1.62
CA GLN A 286 22.38 13.09 -0.54
C GLN A 286 21.19 13.88 0.04
N ARG A 287 20.33 14.42 -0.83
CA ARG A 287 19.12 15.16 -0.43
C ARG A 287 18.15 14.26 0.34
N GLU A 288 17.92 13.04 -0.13
CA GLU A 288 17.05 12.07 0.58
C GLU A 288 17.66 11.67 1.93
N TYR A 289 18.97 11.45 2.02
CA TYR A 289 19.66 11.19 3.29
C TYR A 289 19.49 12.33 4.29
N ARG A 290 19.71 13.58 3.86
CA ARG A 290 19.49 14.76 4.72
C ARG A 290 18.06 14.85 5.21
N LYS A 291 17.08 14.59 4.33
CA LYS A 291 15.64 14.55 4.68
C LYS A 291 15.35 13.48 5.74
N LEU A 292 16.02 12.33 5.66
CA LEU A 292 15.91 11.24 6.63
C LEU A 292 16.78 11.45 7.89
N GLY A 293 17.49 12.57 8.01
CA GLY A 293 18.41 12.84 9.12
C GLY A 293 19.66 11.95 9.15
N ARG A 294 19.99 11.30 8.03
CA ARG A 294 21.19 10.46 7.88
C ARG A 294 22.40 11.31 7.50
N MET A 295 23.56 10.97 8.07
CA MET A 295 24.82 11.61 7.70
C MET A 295 25.35 11.10 6.36
N VAL A 296 26.00 11.98 5.62
CA VAL A 296 26.69 11.66 4.36
C VAL A 296 28.12 11.33 4.71
N VAL A 297 28.53 10.08 4.49
CA VAL A 297 29.86 9.59 4.87
C VAL A 297 30.61 9.15 3.62
N GLU A 298 31.88 9.53 3.52
CA GLU A 298 32.75 9.18 2.38
C GLU A 298 32.82 7.67 2.12
N SER A 299 32.82 6.86 3.19
CA SER A 299 32.84 5.40 3.07
C SER A 299 31.62 4.81 2.37
N GLU A 300 30.45 5.47 2.40
CA GLU A 300 29.25 5.02 1.69
C GLU A 300 29.21 5.52 0.25
N PHE A 301 29.66 6.75 -0.01
CA PHE A 301 29.61 7.35 -1.35
C PHE A 301 30.82 6.98 -2.22
N GLY A 302 31.91 6.49 -1.61
CA GLY A 302 33.06 5.89 -2.29
C GLY A 302 33.58 6.74 -3.46
N PRO A 303 33.71 6.17 -4.67
CA PRO A 303 34.27 6.88 -5.82
C PRO A 303 33.43 8.09 -6.28
N TYR A 304 32.20 8.22 -5.78
CA TYR A 304 31.29 9.31 -6.11
C TYR A 304 31.17 10.34 -4.98
N PHE A 305 31.98 10.25 -3.92
CA PHE A 305 31.93 11.19 -2.81
C PHE A 305 32.17 12.64 -3.27
N ASP A 306 33.13 12.87 -4.16
CA ASP A 306 33.42 14.20 -4.70
C ASP A 306 32.22 14.83 -5.44
N LEU A 307 31.36 14.01 -6.04
CA LEU A 307 30.12 14.48 -6.67
C LEU A 307 29.10 14.96 -5.64
N SER A 308 29.13 14.39 -4.44
CA SER A 308 28.27 14.81 -3.32
C SER A 308 28.76 16.10 -2.65
N SER A 309 30.02 16.50 -2.86
CA SER A 309 30.65 17.64 -2.17
C SER A 309 30.66 18.94 -2.97
N ARG A 310 30.26 18.92 -4.25
CA ARG A 310 30.24 20.14 -5.09
C ARG A 310 29.05 21.03 -4.70
N PRO A 311 29.28 22.29 -4.30
CA PRO A 311 28.18 23.22 -4.06
C PRO A 311 27.45 23.51 -5.37
N GLU A 312 26.12 23.63 -5.28
CA GLU A 312 25.27 24.12 -6.37
C GLU A 312 25.81 25.48 -6.85
N SER A 313 26.30 25.53 -8.08
CA SER A 313 26.72 26.75 -8.78
C SER A 313 25.57 27.37 -9.56
#